data_AF-A0A8K0DIZ2-F1
#
_entry.id   AF-A0A8K0DIZ2-F1
#
_cell.length_a   1.000
_cell.length_b   1.000
_cell.length_c   1.000
_cell.angle_alpha   90.00
_cell.angle_beta   90.00
_cell.angle_gamma   90.00
#
_symmetry.space_group_name_H-M   'P 1'
#
loop_
_entity.id
_entity.type
_entity.pdbx_description
1 polymer ?
#
loop_
_entity_poly.entity_id
_entity_poly.type
_entity_poly.pdbx_seq_one_letter_code
_entity_poly.pdbx_strand_id
1 'polypeptide(L)'
;METRWYLFPGQRLDNTRIEDRGHALHVTKNAWGKITAHLDRKRLIQEAIEKEQAHKRALKEGSEAMTKDWDNSVENIRKRKEEERQARLLKDEEDKMQRFLEMRGEQEAIRQKFIDDTTKSIYISKGFPKVLTSALISSEVMYEREKQIEMQKHLNDHEVEVEAKFAQKVKEAAEQEKAENLEKEKKTREKNIEFKKLYMKEMLEHKALNKKIREDKIAKEREDAVNAAEEFEKIKKIEFEEDREKKALVKKDFLEFRERLAREKKLAEMEDKEQDLVIDIYSKAKHKIQCLRKKKEREMHEAMLARLEIASKKLVSDAKEKAENEERILRKAVAEKDQEEIAKLEAKEAQRQQLIKDRHEDRRRFLQREENLRFEEEEKKKWAMVNRFKNTEVIAKYEQDKKEKAWKEIVEYRKELFEQMAEKEEEKRKVEKEKIAYEENDVAKINDEDRRFFAYAEECLEYARNRRRDTSFVERVIREYKQFNKLPMPIVKICKDINSNDKSQNK
;
A
#
# COMPACT_ATOMS: atom_id res chain seq x y z
N MET A 1 -47.64 -29.90 125.22
CA MET A 1 -48.64 -29.15 124.45
C MET A 1 -49.52 -28.45 125.46
N GLU A 2 -49.86 -27.20 125.26
CA GLU A 2 -50.82 -26.47 126.11
C GLU A 2 -52.12 -26.25 125.33
N THR A 3 -53.25 -26.40 126.02
CA THR A 3 -54.58 -26.04 125.51
C THR A 3 -54.97 -24.66 126.05
N ARG A 4 -55.39 -23.77 125.16
CA ARG A 4 -55.98 -22.46 125.52
C ARG A 4 -57.28 -22.24 124.76
N TRP A 5 -58.10 -21.31 125.23
CA TRP A 5 -59.28 -20.86 124.50
C TRP A 5 -58.86 -20.06 123.26
N TYR A 6 -59.47 -20.38 122.12
CA TYR A 6 -59.39 -19.64 120.88
C TYR A 6 -60.45 -18.54 120.87
N LEU A 7 -60.04 -17.32 120.54
CA LEU A 7 -60.89 -16.15 120.44
C LEU A 7 -60.63 -15.47 119.10
N PHE A 8 -61.68 -15.00 118.43
CA PHE A 8 -61.51 -14.27 117.18
C PHE A 8 -60.94 -12.85 117.43
N PRO A 9 -60.21 -12.26 116.47
CA PRO A 9 -59.62 -10.93 116.64
C PRO A 9 -60.65 -9.87 117.06
N GLY A 10 -60.33 -9.12 118.13
CA GLY A 10 -61.23 -8.11 118.72
C GLY A 10 -62.14 -8.62 119.84
N GLN A 11 -62.32 -9.94 119.99
CA GLN A 11 -63.05 -10.51 121.12
C GLN A 11 -62.15 -10.63 122.37
N ARG A 12 -62.73 -10.40 123.55
CA ARG A 12 -62.09 -10.59 124.86
C ARG A 12 -62.94 -11.51 125.73
N LEU A 13 -62.30 -12.15 126.71
CA LEU A 13 -62.92 -13.06 127.69
C LEU A 13 -64.03 -12.41 128.55
N ASP A 14 -64.20 -11.09 128.47
CA ASP A 14 -65.21 -10.35 129.24
C ASP A 14 -66.46 -10.01 128.39
N ASN A 15 -66.34 -10.01 127.05
CA ASN A 15 -67.40 -9.60 126.11
C ASN A 15 -68.00 -10.76 125.29
N THR A 16 -67.52 -12.00 125.46
CA THR A 16 -68.11 -13.20 124.82
C THR A 16 -68.71 -14.12 125.88
N ARG A 17 -69.81 -14.81 125.59
CA ARG A 17 -70.30 -15.88 126.47
C ARG A 17 -69.33 -17.07 126.44
N ILE A 18 -69.39 -17.90 127.48
CA ILE A 18 -68.47 -19.05 127.63
C ILE A 18 -68.76 -20.14 126.59
N GLU A 19 -70.02 -20.28 126.18
CA GLU A 19 -70.49 -21.26 125.18
C GLU A 19 -69.84 -21.08 123.80
N ASP A 20 -69.51 -19.85 123.41
CA ASP A 20 -68.93 -19.52 122.09
C ASP A 20 -67.40 -19.69 122.04
N ARG A 21 -66.76 -20.23 123.08
CA ARG A 21 -65.29 -20.34 123.18
C ARG A 21 -64.83 -21.74 122.77
N GLY A 22 -64.13 -21.85 121.64
CA GLY A 22 -63.46 -23.09 121.23
C GLY A 22 -62.09 -23.27 121.90
N HIS A 23 -61.57 -24.50 122.00
CA HIS A 23 -60.20 -24.77 122.43
C HIS A 23 -59.23 -24.91 121.24
N ALA A 24 -57.98 -24.46 121.42
CA ALA A 24 -56.88 -24.67 120.49
C ALA A 24 -55.66 -25.30 121.18
N LEU A 25 -54.93 -26.14 120.43
CA LEU A 25 -53.76 -26.91 120.87
C LEU A 25 -52.50 -26.42 120.12
N HIS A 26 -51.45 -26.04 120.84
CA HIS A 26 -50.20 -25.54 120.23
C HIS A 26 -49.07 -26.60 120.19
N VAL A 27 -48.40 -26.70 119.04
CA VAL A 27 -47.25 -27.60 118.77
C VAL A 27 -46.07 -26.81 118.18
N THR A 28 -44.83 -27.23 118.44
CA THR A 28 -43.61 -26.54 117.98
C THR A 28 -43.20 -26.93 116.56
N LYS A 29 -42.63 -25.96 115.82
CA LYS A 29 -42.29 -26.08 114.39
C LYS A 29 -41.34 -27.24 114.07
N ASN A 30 -40.38 -27.54 114.94
CA ASN A 30 -39.42 -28.64 114.73
C ASN A 30 -40.06 -30.03 114.92
N ALA A 31 -41.03 -30.16 115.84
CA ALA A 31 -41.80 -31.40 115.99
C ALA A 31 -42.68 -31.61 114.76
N TRP A 32 -43.35 -30.55 114.30
CA TRP A 32 -44.14 -30.58 113.06
C TRP A 32 -43.29 -30.98 111.85
N GLY A 33 -42.12 -30.36 111.66
CA GLY A 33 -41.21 -30.68 110.56
C GLY A 33 -40.72 -32.14 110.55
N LYS A 34 -40.44 -32.73 111.72
CA LYS A 34 -40.11 -34.16 111.82
C LYS A 34 -41.30 -35.07 111.49
N ILE A 35 -42.52 -34.67 111.88
CA ILE A 35 -43.74 -35.39 111.52
C ILE A 35 -43.98 -35.31 110.01
N THR A 36 -43.79 -34.15 109.36
CA THR A 36 -44.08 -34.00 107.92
C THR A 36 -42.96 -34.45 106.98
N ALA A 37 -41.71 -34.62 107.45
CA ALA A 37 -40.55 -34.92 106.60
C ALA A 37 -40.68 -36.19 105.72
N HIS A 38 -41.54 -37.15 106.09
CA HIS A 38 -41.78 -38.33 105.27
C HIS A 38 -42.58 -38.04 103.98
N LEU A 39 -43.36 -36.94 103.96
CA LEU A 39 -44.11 -36.48 102.78
C LEU A 39 -43.18 -35.92 101.70
N ASP A 40 -42.08 -35.27 102.10
CA ASP A 40 -41.10 -34.65 101.19
C ASP A 40 -40.09 -35.64 100.58
N ARG A 41 -40.14 -36.94 100.94
CA ARG A 41 -39.16 -37.95 100.51
C ARG A 41 -39.00 -38.03 98.99
N LYS A 42 -40.09 -37.92 98.21
CA LYS A 42 -40.02 -37.93 96.74
C LYS A 42 -39.29 -36.71 96.19
N ARG A 43 -39.52 -35.53 96.77
CA ARG A 43 -38.85 -34.28 96.38
C ARG A 43 -37.35 -34.34 96.68
N LEU A 44 -36.95 -34.85 97.84
CA LEU A 44 -35.54 -35.02 98.19
C LEU A 44 -34.80 -36.00 97.26
N ILE A 45 -35.47 -37.07 96.82
CA ILE A 45 -34.93 -38.00 95.82
C ILE A 45 -34.77 -37.31 94.45
N GLN A 46 -35.77 -36.52 94.03
CA GLN A 46 -35.73 -35.77 92.78
C GLN A 46 -34.60 -34.72 92.79
N GLU A 47 -34.47 -33.93 93.87
CA GLU A 47 -33.37 -32.97 94.06
C GLU A 47 -31.99 -33.65 94.05
N ALA A 48 -31.88 -34.91 94.50
CA ALA A 48 -30.64 -35.68 94.42
C ALA A 48 -30.33 -36.13 92.98
N ILE A 49 -31.33 -36.64 92.25
CA ILE A 49 -31.20 -37.03 90.83
C ILE A 49 -30.82 -35.82 89.96
N GLU A 50 -31.44 -34.67 90.19
CA GLU A 50 -31.14 -33.43 89.45
C GLU A 50 -29.71 -32.93 89.70
N LYS A 51 -29.22 -33.00 90.95
CA LYS A 51 -27.81 -32.72 91.28
C LYS A 51 -26.85 -33.68 90.59
N GLU A 52 -27.17 -34.98 90.56
CA GLU A 52 -26.35 -35.98 89.86
C GLU A 52 -26.33 -35.75 88.35
N GLN A 53 -27.48 -35.42 87.74
CA GLN A 53 -27.56 -35.07 86.32
C GLN A 53 -26.80 -33.79 85.99
N ALA A 54 -26.93 -32.74 86.82
CA ALA A 54 -26.19 -31.49 86.64
C ALA A 54 -24.68 -31.72 86.74
N HIS A 55 -24.22 -32.53 87.71
CA HIS A 55 -22.82 -32.91 87.84
C HIS A 55 -22.32 -33.71 86.62
N LYS A 56 -23.11 -34.66 86.11
CA LYS A 56 -22.79 -35.40 84.87
C LYS A 56 -22.73 -34.50 83.63
N ARG A 57 -23.58 -33.48 83.53
CA ARG A 57 -23.53 -32.49 82.44
C ARG A 57 -22.29 -31.60 82.56
N ALA A 58 -21.99 -31.06 83.75
CA ALA A 58 -20.79 -30.27 83.98
C ALA A 58 -19.49 -31.05 83.69
N LEU A 59 -19.43 -32.33 84.06
CA LEU A 59 -18.31 -33.21 83.68
C LEU A 59 -18.23 -33.44 82.17
N LYS A 60 -19.37 -33.62 81.50
CA LYS A 60 -19.42 -33.78 80.04
C LYS A 60 -18.98 -32.50 79.33
N GLU A 61 -19.50 -31.35 79.71
CA GLU A 61 -19.15 -30.02 79.18
C GLU A 61 -17.67 -29.69 79.42
N GLY A 62 -17.13 -30.01 80.61
CA GLY A 62 -15.70 -29.90 80.90
C GLY A 62 -14.83 -30.81 80.03
N SER A 63 -15.27 -32.05 79.79
CA SER A 63 -14.59 -32.99 78.89
C SER A 63 -14.64 -32.53 77.43
N GLU A 64 -15.80 -32.05 76.96
CA GLU A 64 -15.97 -31.49 75.61
C GLU A 64 -15.12 -30.22 75.44
N ALA A 65 -15.08 -29.33 76.42
CA ALA A 65 -14.21 -28.14 76.39
C ALA A 65 -12.72 -28.50 76.33
N MET A 66 -12.27 -29.49 77.11
CA MET A 66 -10.88 -29.95 77.08
C MET A 66 -10.52 -30.64 75.75
N THR A 67 -11.42 -31.45 75.19
CA THR A 67 -11.16 -32.24 73.96
C THR A 67 -11.35 -31.46 72.67
N LYS A 68 -12.11 -30.36 72.70
CA LYS A 68 -12.34 -29.46 71.56
C LYS A 68 -11.04 -28.89 70.98
N ASP A 69 -10.06 -28.60 71.84
CA ASP A 69 -8.80 -27.97 71.45
C ASP A 69 -7.67 -29.02 71.23
N TRP A 70 -8.00 -30.31 71.20
CA TRP A 70 -7.02 -31.35 70.88
C TRP A 70 -6.77 -31.44 69.37
N ASP A 71 -5.56 -31.06 68.93
CA ASP A 71 -5.13 -31.11 67.52
C ASP A 71 -5.29 -32.49 66.86
N ASN A 72 -5.20 -33.55 67.68
CA ASN A 72 -5.31 -34.94 67.25
C ASN A 72 -6.77 -35.47 67.21
N SER A 73 -7.77 -34.65 67.56
CA SER A 73 -9.18 -34.99 67.37
C SER A 73 -9.48 -35.17 65.88
N VAL A 74 -10.28 -36.19 65.52
CA VAL A 74 -10.66 -36.47 64.13
C VAL A 74 -11.34 -35.25 63.47
N GLU A 75 -12.08 -34.45 64.24
CA GLU A 75 -12.71 -33.22 63.75
C GLU A 75 -11.68 -32.15 63.41
N ASN A 76 -10.68 -31.94 64.27
CA ASN A 76 -9.65 -30.91 64.07
C ASN A 76 -8.66 -31.32 62.96
N ILE A 77 -8.35 -32.62 62.84
CA ILE A 77 -7.59 -33.16 61.70
C ILE A 77 -8.37 -32.94 60.38
N ARG A 78 -9.70 -33.06 60.38
CA ARG A 78 -10.53 -32.77 59.20
C ARG A 78 -10.54 -31.28 58.87
N LYS A 79 -10.83 -30.42 59.86
CA LYS A 79 -10.79 -28.95 59.70
C LYS A 79 -9.44 -28.49 59.14
N ARG A 80 -8.32 -28.91 59.73
CA ARG A 80 -6.98 -28.56 59.23
C ARG A 80 -6.74 -29.03 57.80
N LYS A 81 -7.19 -30.23 57.42
CA LYS A 81 -7.08 -30.72 56.03
C LYS A 81 -7.98 -29.96 55.06
N GLU A 82 -9.15 -29.50 55.51
CA GLU A 82 -10.06 -28.66 54.74
C GLU A 82 -9.50 -27.23 54.57
N GLU A 83 -8.96 -26.63 55.63
CA GLU A 83 -8.23 -25.36 55.63
C GLU A 83 -6.98 -25.42 54.74
N GLU A 84 -6.15 -26.46 54.86
CA GLU A 84 -5.02 -26.70 53.95
C GLU A 84 -5.46 -26.83 52.49
N ARG A 85 -6.62 -27.47 52.23
CA ARG A 85 -7.16 -27.61 50.88
C ARG A 85 -7.69 -26.27 50.35
N GLN A 86 -8.38 -25.49 51.18
CA GLN A 86 -8.86 -24.15 50.83
C GLN A 86 -7.68 -23.22 50.57
N ALA A 87 -6.65 -23.22 51.42
CA ALA A 87 -5.44 -22.43 51.22
C ALA A 87 -4.70 -22.80 49.92
N ARG A 88 -4.64 -24.09 49.56
CA ARG A 88 -4.11 -24.52 48.26
C ARG A 88 -4.96 -24.04 47.08
N LEU A 89 -6.29 -24.17 47.18
CA LEU A 89 -7.20 -23.70 46.12
C LEU A 89 -7.13 -22.18 45.91
N LEU A 90 -7.14 -21.41 47.00
CA LEU A 90 -6.99 -19.96 46.96
C LEU A 90 -5.64 -19.58 46.35
N LYS A 91 -4.54 -20.23 46.74
CA LYS A 91 -3.23 -20.00 46.12
C LYS A 91 -3.21 -20.38 44.63
N ASP A 92 -3.80 -21.51 44.24
CA ASP A 92 -3.91 -21.91 42.84
C ASP A 92 -4.78 -20.92 42.02
N GLU A 93 -5.74 -20.24 42.65
CA GLU A 93 -6.57 -19.19 42.04
C GLU A 93 -5.81 -17.86 41.94
N GLU A 94 -5.06 -17.46 42.98
CA GLU A 94 -4.16 -16.31 42.97
C GLU A 94 -3.06 -16.47 41.91
N ASP A 95 -2.38 -17.62 41.85
CA ASP A 95 -1.34 -17.92 40.86
C ASP A 95 -1.91 -17.90 39.43
N LYS A 96 -3.15 -18.38 39.21
CA LYS A 96 -3.85 -18.27 37.92
C LYS A 96 -4.20 -16.82 37.57
N MET A 97 -4.67 -16.06 38.55
CA MET A 97 -5.05 -14.65 38.36
C MET A 97 -3.82 -13.78 38.07
N GLN A 98 -2.71 -14.00 38.76
CA GLN A 98 -1.43 -13.32 38.49
C GLN A 98 -0.96 -13.62 37.06
N ARG A 99 -0.88 -14.91 36.67
CA ARG A 99 -0.53 -15.30 35.29
C ARG A 99 -1.48 -14.72 34.25
N PHE A 100 -2.78 -14.63 34.53
CA PHE A 100 -3.74 -14.00 33.63
C PHE A 100 -3.48 -12.50 33.47
N LEU A 101 -3.15 -11.79 34.54
CA LEU A 101 -2.79 -10.36 34.50
C LEU A 101 -1.45 -10.13 33.78
N GLU A 102 -0.45 -10.98 33.99
CA GLU A 102 0.83 -10.96 33.27
C GLU A 102 0.62 -11.18 31.77
N MET A 103 -0.04 -12.27 31.37
CA MET A 103 -0.37 -12.58 29.98
C MET A 103 -1.19 -11.46 29.31
N ARG A 104 -2.10 -10.84 30.07
CA ARG A 104 -2.87 -9.70 29.58
C ARG A 104 -2.00 -8.47 29.37
N GLY A 105 -1.09 -8.17 30.30
CA GLY A 105 -0.11 -7.08 30.15
C GLY A 105 0.80 -7.28 28.94
N GLU A 106 1.28 -8.50 28.71
CA GLU A 106 2.05 -8.86 27.52
C GLU A 106 1.23 -8.66 26.23
N GLN A 107 -0.02 -9.15 26.20
CA GLN A 107 -0.92 -8.97 25.05
C GLN A 107 -1.25 -7.51 24.78
N GLU A 108 -1.48 -6.71 25.81
CA GLU A 108 -1.72 -5.26 25.70
C GLU A 108 -0.47 -4.53 25.19
N ALA A 109 0.73 -4.91 25.65
CA ALA A 109 2.00 -4.37 25.13
C ALA A 109 2.28 -4.77 23.66
N ILE A 110 2.00 -6.03 23.27
CA ILE A 110 2.09 -6.48 21.87
C ILE A 110 1.09 -5.71 20.99
N ARG A 111 -0.14 -5.52 21.48
CA ARG A 111 -1.18 -4.77 20.78
C ARG A 111 -0.82 -3.29 20.62
N GLN A 112 -0.25 -2.65 21.66
CA GLN A 112 0.25 -1.27 21.58
C GLN A 112 1.33 -1.15 20.52
N LYS A 113 2.38 -1.99 20.57
CA LYS A 113 3.43 -2.03 19.54
C LYS A 113 2.87 -2.20 18.13
N PHE A 114 1.92 -3.10 17.93
CA PHE A 114 1.27 -3.29 16.62
C PHE A 114 0.49 -2.03 16.17
N ILE A 115 -0.18 -1.32 17.08
CA ILE A 115 -0.84 -0.05 16.78
C ILE A 115 0.19 1.04 16.44
N ASP A 116 1.29 1.11 17.17
CA ASP A 116 2.37 2.09 16.93
C ASP A 116 3.07 1.84 15.57
N ASP A 117 3.39 0.58 15.26
CA ASP A 117 3.99 0.18 13.98
C ASP A 117 3.04 0.45 12.80
N THR A 118 1.76 0.09 12.95
CA THR A 118 0.77 0.33 11.87
C THR A 118 0.47 1.81 11.70
N THR A 119 0.40 2.61 12.77
CA THR A 119 0.22 4.06 12.67
C THR A 119 1.45 4.75 12.07
N LYS A 120 2.69 4.36 12.44
CA LYS A 120 3.94 4.84 11.81
C LYS A 120 3.96 4.49 10.31
N SER A 121 3.57 3.26 9.95
CA SER A 121 3.48 2.83 8.54
C SER A 121 2.44 3.63 7.74
N ILE A 122 1.22 3.79 8.27
CA ILE A 122 0.15 4.59 7.65
C ILE A 122 0.59 6.04 7.48
N TYR A 123 1.26 6.62 8.48
CA TYR A 123 1.79 7.98 8.45
C TYR A 123 2.84 8.16 7.35
N ILE A 124 3.86 7.30 7.32
CA ILE A 124 4.92 7.32 6.30
C ILE A 124 4.35 7.12 4.89
N SER A 125 3.28 6.33 4.72
CA SER A 125 2.66 6.07 3.41
C SER A 125 1.92 7.26 2.79
N LYS A 126 1.67 8.35 3.54
CA LYS A 126 0.80 9.47 3.15
C LYS A 126 1.56 10.80 3.05
N GLY A 127 1.02 11.72 2.25
CA GLY A 127 1.42 13.14 2.21
C GLY A 127 2.92 13.39 2.04
N PHE A 128 3.42 14.40 2.74
CA PHE A 128 4.83 14.78 2.74
C PHE A 128 5.77 13.75 3.38
N PRO A 129 5.41 13.00 4.45
CA PRO A 129 6.23 11.87 4.94
C PRO A 129 6.64 10.90 3.84
N LYS A 130 5.73 10.54 2.92
CA LYS A 130 6.06 9.69 1.76
C LYS A 130 7.10 10.32 0.84
N VAL A 131 6.98 11.61 0.56
CA VAL A 131 7.94 12.36 -0.28
C VAL A 131 9.31 12.42 0.40
N LEU A 132 9.33 12.59 1.72
CA LEU A 132 10.53 12.59 2.54
C LEU A 132 11.25 11.22 2.51
N THR A 133 10.52 10.11 2.63
CA THR A 133 11.07 8.76 2.45
C THR A 133 11.61 8.55 1.03
N SER A 134 10.92 9.04 0.00
CA SER A 134 11.40 9.00 -1.39
C SER A 134 12.69 9.80 -1.59
N ALA A 135 12.83 10.94 -0.90
CA ALA A 135 14.04 11.76 -0.91
C ALA A 135 15.20 11.07 -0.17
N LEU A 136 14.92 10.37 0.93
CA LEU A 136 15.90 9.54 1.63
C LEU A 136 16.42 8.40 0.72
N ILE A 137 15.52 7.69 0.05
CA ILE A 137 15.87 6.65 -0.94
C ILE A 137 16.69 7.27 -2.10
N SER A 138 16.32 8.47 -2.55
CA SER A 138 17.10 9.17 -3.59
C SER A 138 18.53 9.48 -3.15
N SER A 139 18.75 9.87 -1.88
CA SER A 139 20.10 10.07 -1.33
C SER A 139 20.94 8.79 -1.27
N GLU A 140 20.29 7.64 -1.02
CA GLU A 140 20.93 6.32 -1.01
C GLU A 140 21.35 5.90 -2.42
N VAL A 141 20.47 6.04 -3.41
CA VAL A 141 20.77 5.76 -4.82
C VAL A 141 21.91 6.63 -5.35
N MET A 142 21.98 7.91 -4.97
CA MET A 142 23.09 8.79 -5.36
C MET A 142 24.42 8.35 -4.73
N TYR A 143 24.43 8.03 -3.43
CA TYR A 143 25.61 7.49 -2.75
C TYR A 143 26.09 6.17 -3.38
N GLU A 144 25.19 5.23 -3.67
CA GLU A 144 25.53 3.99 -4.37
C GLU A 144 26.09 4.26 -5.77
N ARG A 145 25.53 5.25 -6.48
CA ARG A 145 26.00 5.64 -7.82
C ARG A 145 27.40 6.23 -7.79
N GLU A 146 27.73 7.03 -6.78
CA GLU A 146 29.10 7.52 -6.55
C GLU A 146 30.06 6.35 -6.33
N LYS A 147 29.68 5.35 -5.52
CA LYS A 147 30.51 4.14 -5.31
C LYS A 147 30.67 3.27 -6.55
N GLN A 148 29.65 3.18 -7.41
CA GLN A 148 29.79 2.56 -8.73
C GLN A 148 30.79 3.31 -9.62
N ILE A 149 30.78 4.64 -9.59
CA ILE A 149 31.71 5.48 -10.38
C ILE A 149 33.14 5.37 -9.83
N GLU A 150 33.34 5.35 -8.51
CA GLU A 150 34.64 5.06 -7.88
C GLU A 150 35.18 3.69 -8.30
N MET A 151 34.36 2.64 -8.21
CA MET A 151 34.73 1.29 -8.63
C MET A 151 35.05 1.21 -10.13
N GLN A 152 34.27 1.88 -10.99
CA GLN A 152 34.52 1.90 -12.43
C GLN A 152 35.85 2.61 -12.76
N LYS A 153 36.21 3.69 -12.07
CA LYS A 153 37.53 4.33 -12.21
C LYS A 153 38.65 3.35 -11.86
N HIS A 154 38.55 2.67 -10.71
CA HIS A 154 39.54 1.66 -10.31
C HIS A 154 39.67 0.50 -11.31
N LEU A 155 38.58 0.07 -11.94
CA LEU A 155 38.61 -0.95 -13.00
C LEU A 155 39.31 -0.42 -14.26
N ASN A 156 38.97 0.79 -14.72
CA ASN A 156 39.63 1.42 -15.87
C ASN A 156 41.14 1.61 -15.63
N ASP A 157 41.53 2.09 -14.45
CA ASP A 157 42.94 2.26 -14.07
C ASP A 157 43.68 0.91 -14.09
N HIS A 158 43.04 -0.16 -13.62
CA HIS A 158 43.58 -1.52 -13.66
C HIS A 158 43.69 -2.06 -15.10
N GLU A 159 42.70 -1.83 -15.96
CA GLU A 159 42.75 -2.20 -17.37
C GLU A 159 43.92 -1.51 -18.08
N VAL A 160 44.12 -0.20 -17.86
CA VAL A 160 45.26 0.55 -18.39
C VAL A 160 46.61 -0.02 -17.91
N GLU A 161 46.70 -0.42 -16.63
CA GLU A 161 47.90 -1.11 -16.13
C GLU A 161 48.15 -2.47 -16.82
N VAL A 162 47.09 -3.25 -17.06
CA VAL A 162 47.18 -4.56 -17.71
C VAL A 162 47.56 -4.42 -19.18
N GLU A 163 46.96 -3.46 -19.90
CA GLU A 163 47.33 -3.12 -21.27
C GLU A 163 48.80 -2.64 -21.37
N ALA A 164 49.25 -1.79 -20.44
CA ALA A 164 50.65 -1.35 -20.39
C ALA A 164 51.62 -2.53 -20.19
N LYS A 165 51.31 -3.45 -19.27
CA LYS A 165 52.10 -4.68 -19.03
C LYS A 165 52.07 -5.62 -20.25
N PHE A 166 50.95 -5.72 -20.96
CA PHE A 166 50.84 -6.50 -22.18
C PHE A 166 51.65 -5.88 -23.33
N ALA A 167 51.55 -4.57 -23.53
CA ALA A 167 52.31 -3.83 -24.54
C ALA A 167 53.83 -3.91 -24.30
N GLN A 168 54.29 -3.95 -23.04
CA GLN A 168 55.69 -4.24 -22.69
C GLN A 168 56.10 -5.64 -23.15
N LYS A 169 55.33 -6.69 -22.79
CA LYS A 169 55.62 -8.07 -23.23
C LYS A 169 55.65 -8.23 -24.75
N VAL A 170 54.77 -7.55 -25.49
CA VAL A 170 54.77 -7.58 -26.96
C VAL A 170 56.02 -6.91 -27.54
N LYS A 171 56.49 -5.82 -26.94
CA LYS A 171 57.76 -5.18 -27.33
C LYS A 171 58.95 -6.10 -27.06
N GLU A 172 59.03 -6.69 -25.87
CA GLU A 172 60.08 -7.65 -25.49
C GLU A 172 60.12 -8.85 -26.46
N ALA A 173 58.95 -9.43 -26.78
CA ALA A 173 58.85 -10.52 -27.74
C ALA A 173 59.30 -10.12 -29.15
N ALA A 174 58.93 -8.92 -29.62
CA ALA A 174 59.36 -8.41 -30.92
C ALA A 174 60.87 -8.07 -30.97
N GLU A 175 61.47 -7.68 -29.84
CA GLU A 175 62.92 -7.49 -29.71
C GLU A 175 63.67 -8.84 -29.72
N GLN A 176 63.13 -9.85 -29.02
CA GLN A 176 63.65 -11.23 -29.06
C GLN A 176 63.57 -11.82 -30.47
N GLU A 177 62.44 -11.68 -31.17
CA GLU A 177 62.28 -12.18 -32.54
C GLU A 177 63.28 -11.51 -33.51
N LYS A 178 63.48 -10.19 -33.38
CA LYS A 178 64.51 -9.47 -34.15
C LYS A 178 65.92 -9.99 -33.86
N ALA A 179 66.23 -10.25 -32.59
CA ALA A 179 67.53 -10.79 -32.19
C ALA A 179 67.75 -12.21 -32.76
N GLU A 180 66.75 -13.08 -32.69
CA GLU A 180 66.79 -14.42 -33.31
C GLU A 180 66.93 -14.35 -34.82
N ASN A 181 66.19 -13.46 -35.49
CA ASN A 181 66.25 -13.33 -36.95
C ASN A 181 67.62 -12.81 -37.41
N LEU A 182 68.20 -11.84 -36.69
CA LEU A 182 69.59 -11.41 -36.90
C LEU A 182 70.61 -12.53 -36.66
N GLU A 183 70.37 -13.42 -35.69
CA GLU A 183 71.25 -14.58 -35.45
C GLU A 183 71.10 -15.65 -36.56
N LYS A 184 69.87 -15.91 -37.02
CA LYS A 184 69.58 -16.78 -38.17
C LYS A 184 70.25 -16.25 -39.44
N GLU A 185 70.18 -14.95 -39.70
CA GLU A 185 70.86 -14.28 -40.83
C GLU A 185 72.38 -14.38 -40.74
N LYS A 186 72.97 -14.22 -39.55
CA LYS A 186 74.42 -14.44 -39.36
C LYS A 186 74.80 -15.89 -39.69
N LYS A 187 74.08 -16.87 -39.14
CA LYS A 187 74.31 -18.30 -39.40
C LYS A 187 74.12 -18.69 -40.86
N THR A 188 73.14 -18.13 -41.58
CA THR A 188 72.98 -18.38 -43.03
C THR A 188 74.07 -17.70 -43.85
N ARG A 189 74.48 -16.48 -43.48
CA ARG A 189 75.60 -15.78 -44.11
C ARG A 189 76.92 -16.51 -43.94
N GLU A 190 77.20 -17.04 -42.75
CA GLU A 190 78.38 -17.87 -42.47
C GLU A 190 78.39 -19.14 -43.35
N LYS A 191 77.29 -19.91 -43.34
CA LYS A 191 77.12 -21.08 -44.23
C LYS A 191 77.30 -20.73 -45.71
N ASN A 192 76.74 -19.61 -46.17
CA ASN A 192 76.89 -19.15 -47.56
C ASN A 192 78.35 -18.78 -47.90
N ILE A 193 79.11 -18.24 -46.94
CA ILE A 193 80.54 -17.97 -47.11
C ILE A 193 81.33 -19.29 -47.19
N GLU A 194 80.99 -20.30 -46.38
CA GLU A 194 81.61 -21.62 -46.42
C GLU A 194 81.31 -22.35 -47.74
N PHE A 195 80.04 -22.40 -48.16
CA PHE A 195 79.64 -22.94 -49.47
C PHE A 195 80.36 -22.22 -50.62
N LYS A 196 80.47 -20.87 -50.58
CA LYS A 196 81.22 -20.11 -51.58
C LYS A 196 82.71 -20.48 -51.60
N LYS A 197 83.34 -20.73 -50.44
CA LYS A 197 84.73 -21.19 -50.37
C LYS A 197 84.91 -22.59 -50.97
N LEU A 198 83.98 -23.52 -50.70
CA LEU A 198 83.98 -24.87 -51.29
C LEU A 198 83.83 -24.79 -52.82
N TYR A 199 82.79 -24.11 -53.30
CA TYR A 199 82.51 -23.96 -54.73
C TYR A 199 83.66 -23.28 -55.49
N MET A 200 84.35 -22.33 -54.87
CA MET A 200 85.57 -21.71 -55.45
C MET A 200 86.75 -22.68 -55.55
N LYS A 201 86.88 -23.67 -54.64
CA LYS A 201 87.89 -24.73 -54.76
C LYS A 201 87.53 -25.69 -55.91
N GLU A 202 86.30 -26.18 -55.94
CA GLU A 202 85.79 -27.05 -57.01
C GLU A 202 85.97 -26.42 -58.39
N MET A 203 85.66 -25.12 -58.53
CA MET A 203 85.90 -24.32 -59.74
C MET A 203 87.38 -24.29 -60.16
N LEU A 204 88.32 -24.17 -59.21
CA LEU A 204 89.75 -24.15 -59.50
C LEU A 204 90.27 -25.54 -59.87
N GLU A 205 89.82 -26.58 -59.18
CA GLU A 205 90.14 -27.99 -59.46
C GLU A 205 89.61 -28.40 -60.85
N HIS A 206 88.36 -28.07 -61.17
CA HIS A 206 87.76 -28.36 -62.48
C HIS A 206 88.44 -27.55 -63.61
N LYS A 207 88.89 -26.32 -63.33
CA LYS A 207 89.67 -25.53 -64.29
C LYS A 207 91.06 -26.12 -64.54
N ALA A 208 91.72 -26.64 -63.50
CA ALA A 208 93.00 -27.33 -63.62
C ALA A 208 92.85 -28.66 -64.38
N LEU A 209 91.79 -29.43 -64.10
CA LEU A 209 91.47 -30.68 -64.82
C LEU A 209 91.18 -30.41 -66.30
N ASN A 210 90.36 -29.41 -66.62
CA ASN A 210 90.08 -29.01 -68.00
C ASN A 210 91.34 -28.53 -68.76
N LYS A 211 92.29 -27.89 -68.06
CA LYS A 211 93.58 -27.49 -68.67
C LYS A 211 94.40 -28.73 -69.06
N LYS A 212 94.52 -29.72 -68.18
CA LYS A 212 95.17 -31.01 -68.49
C LYS A 212 94.51 -31.72 -69.66
N ILE A 213 93.18 -31.91 -69.63
CA ILE A 213 92.42 -32.55 -70.72
C ILE A 213 92.65 -31.81 -72.06
N ARG A 214 92.77 -30.48 -72.05
CA ARG A 214 93.05 -29.70 -73.26
C ARG A 214 94.49 -29.90 -73.75
N GLU A 215 95.46 -29.97 -72.85
CA GLU A 215 96.87 -30.26 -73.18
C GLU A 215 97.01 -31.68 -73.75
N ASP A 216 96.36 -32.68 -73.14
CA ASP A 216 96.31 -34.06 -73.62
C ASP A 216 95.64 -34.19 -75.00
N LYS A 217 94.55 -33.45 -75.25
CA LYS A 217 93.89 -33.40 -76.56
C LYS A 217 94.79 -32.81 -77.65
N ILE A 218 95.46 -31.69 -77.36
CA ILE A 218 96.39 -31.06 -78.31
C ILE A 218 97.59 -31.97 -78.61
N ALA A 219 98.04 -32.78 -77.65
CA ALA A 219 99.07 -33.78 -77.88
C ALA A 219 98.59 -34.87 -78.87
N LYS A 220 97.40 -35.44 -78.63
CA LYS A 220 96.80 -36.47 -79.51
C LYS A 220 96.50 -35.93 -80.92
N GLU A 221 95.91 -34.73 -81.01
CA GLU A 221 95.63 -34.07 -82.29
C GLU A 221 96.91 -33.85 -83.15
N ARG A 222 98.10 -33.73 -82.52
CA ARG A 222 99.39 -33.67 -83.23
C ARG A 222 99.85 -35.04 -83.72
N GLU A 223 99.69 -36.09 -82.92
CA GLU A 223 100.00 -37.47 -83.33
C GLU A 223 99.07 -37.92 -84.47
N ASP A 224 97.77 -37.65 -84.34
CA ASP A 224 96.74 -37.94 -85.35
C ASP A 224 96.99 -37.15 -86.65
N ALA A 225 97.42 -35.88 -86.57
CA ALA A 225 97.74 -35.08 -87.77
C ALA A 225 98.98 -35.61 -88.53
N VAL A 226 99.97 -36.17 -87.83
CA VAL A 226 101.12 -36.83 -88.48
C VAL A 226 100.67 -38.12 -89.17
N ASN A 227 99.90 -38.97 -88.48
CA ASN A 227 99.37 -40.20 -89.06
C ASN A 227 98.47 -39.93 -90.28
N ALA A 228 97.58 -38.94 -90.19
CA ALA A 228 96.68 -38.55 -91.28
C ALA A 228 97.43 -38.04 -92.53
N ALA A 229 98.59 -37.39 -92.37
CA ALA A 229 99.43 -36.99 -93.49
C ALA A 229 100.03 -38.21 -94.21
N GLU A 230 100.49 -39.22 -93.47
CA GLU A 230 100.98 -40.48 -94.04
C GLU A 230 99.86 -41.29 -94.73
N GLU A 231 98.63 -41.26 -94.21
CA GLU A 231 97.48 -41.88 -94.86
C GLU A 231 97.06 -41.14 -96.13
N PHE A 232 97.08 -39.80 -96.14
CA PHE A 232 96.76 -39.01 -97.35
C PHE A 232 97.72 -39.31 -98.52
N GLU A 233 99.00 -39.52 -98.24
CA GLU A 233 100.01 -39.96 -99.23
C GLU A 233 99.72 -41.35 -99.82
N LYS A 234 99.08 -42.24 -99.04
CA LYS A 234 98.66 -43.58 -99.47
C LYS A 234 97.36 -43.51 -100.27
N ILE A 235 96.38 -42.75 -99.78
CA ILE A 235 95.07 -42.56 -100.45
C ILE A 235 95.23 -41.94 -101.83
N LYS A 236 96.07 -40.91 -102.01
CA LYS A 236 96.32 -40.30 -103.33
C LYS A 236 96.84 -41.28 -104.40
N LYS A 237 97.54 -42.35 -103.99
CA LYS A 237 98.02 -43.40 -104.90
C LYS A 237 96.87 -44.32 -105.32
N ILE A 238 95.95 -44.63 -104.39
CA ILE A 238 94.75 -45.45 -104.62
C ILE A 238 93.71 -44.68 -105.45
N GLU A 239 93.45 -43.41 -105.15
CA GLU A 239 92.48 -42.58 -105.89
C GLU A 239 92.83 -42.46 -107.37
N PHE A 240 94.13 -42.35 -107.70
CA PHE A 240 94.60 -42.32 -109.09
C PHE A 240 94.30 -43.63 -109.85
N GLU A 241 94.23 -44.76 -109.14
CA GLU A 241 93.86 -46.07 -109.69
C GLU A 241 92.32 -46.20 -109.80
N GLU A 242 91.56 -45.82 -108.76
CA GLU A 242 90.09 -45.88 -108.77
C GLU A 242 89.43 -44.94 -109.80
N ASP A 243 89.97 -43.75 -110.02
CA ASP A 243 89.38 -42.75 -110.92
C ASP A 243 89.49 -43.16 -112.41
N ARG A 244 90.31 -44.18 -112.68
CA ARG A 244 90.40 -44.89 -113.95
C ARG A 244 89.27 -45.93 -114.12
N GLU A 245 88.81 -46.53 -113.02
CA GLU A 245 87.73 -47.53 -113.03
C GLU A 245 86.33 -46.88 -113.00
N LYS A 246 86.11 -45.86 -112.16
CA LYS A 246 84.80 -45.21 -111.99
C LYS A 246 84.26 -44.60 -113.30
N LYS A 247 85.14 -44.10 -114.17
CA LYS A 247 84.80 -43.61 -115.53
C LYS A 247 84.19 -44.69 -116.43
N ALA A 248 84.42 -45.98 -116.17
CA ALA A 248 83.78 -47.07 -116.89
C ALA A 248 82.36 -47.39 -116.37
N LEU A 249 82.08 -47.16 -115.08
CA LEU A 249 80.81 -47.54 -114.44
C LEU A 249 79.67 -46.55 -114.75
N VAL A 250 79.92 -45.25 -114.60
CA VAL A 250 78.92 -44.15 -114.76
C VAL A 250 78.19 -44.20 -116.12
N LYS A 251 78.81 -44.80 -117.13
CA LYS A 251 78.23 -44.97 -118.48
C LYS A 251 77.07 -45.97 -118.53
N LYS A 252 76.86 -46.81 -117.50
CA LYS A 252 75.74 -47.75 -117.40
C LYS A 252 74.49 -47.14 -116.75
N ASP A 253 74.66 -46.55 -115.56
CA ASP A 253 73.54 -46.21 -114.66
C ASP A 253 72.56 -45.17 -115.23
N PHE A 254 73.04 -44.31 -116.14
CA PHE A 254 72.24 -43.24 -116.76
C PHE A 254 71.02 -43.75 -117.56
N LEU A 255 70.99 -45.03 -117.94
CA LEU A 255 69.90 -45.65 -118.67
C LEU A 255 68.69 -46.00 -117.78
N GLU A 256 68.90 -46.35 -116.51
CA GLU A 256 67.85 -46.92 -115.65
C GLU A 256 66.92 -45.87 -115.02
N PHE A 257 67.40 -44.63 -114.81
CA PHE A 257 66.66 -43.62 -114.04
C PHE A 257 65.35 -43.16 -114.73
N ARG A 258 65.29 -43.25 -116.08
CA ARG A 258 64.22 -42.64 -116.89
C ARG A 258 62.84 -43.28 -116.68
N GLU A 259 62.76 -44.52 -116.22
CA GLU A 259 61.50 -45.28 -116.15
C GLU A 259 60.69 -45.07 -114.86
N ARG A 260 61.31 -44.53 -113.80
CA ARG A 260 60.69 -44.50 -112.46
C ARG A 260 59.63 -43.41 -112.31
N LEU A 261 59.82 -42.27 -112.98
CA LEU A 261 59.15 -40.99 -112.71
C LEU A 261 57.68 -40.91 -113.18
N ALA A 262 57.22 -41.86 -114.01
CA ALA A 262 55.89 -41.82 -114.61
C ALA A 262 54.74 -42.29 -113.69
N ARG A 263 55.03 -42.93 -112.56
CA ARG A 263 54.02 -43.64 -111.74
C ARG A 263 53.30 -42.78 -110.70
N GLU A 264 53.94 -41.77 -110.14
CA GLU A 264 53.44 -41.08 -108.92
C GLU A 264 52.27 -40.11 -109.18
N LYS A 265 52.14 -39.57 -110.41
CA LYS A 265 51.19 -38.47 -110.70
C LYS A 265 49.69 -38.80 -110.61
N LYS A 266 49.28 -40.07 -110.47
CA LYS A 266 47.86 -40.47 -110.53
C LYS A 266 47.13 -40.51 -109.18
N LEU A 267 47.83 -40.42 -108.05
CA LEU A 267 47.20 -40.69 -106.74
C LEU A 267 46.45 -39.48 -106.13
N ALA A 268 46.83 -38.25 -106.49
CA ALA A 268 46.49 -37.06 -105.71
C ALA A 268 45.08 -36.46 -105.96
N GLU A 269 44.42 -36.75 -107.08
CA GLU A 269 43.18 -36.04 -107.49
C GLU A 269 41.89 -36.49 -106.77
N MET A 270 41.96 -37.47 -105.86
CA MET A 270 40.79 -38.08 -105.23
C MET A 270 40.43 -37.53 -103.85
N GLU A 271 41.38 -36.94 -103.10
CA GLU A 271 41.19 -36.62 -101.68
C GLU A 271 40.41 -35.31 -101.41
N ASP A 272 40.43 -34.35 -102.36
CA ASP A 272 39.88 -33.00 -102.13
C ASP A 272 38.34 -32.92 -102.03
N LYS A 273 37.58 -33.93 -102.48
CA LYS A 273 36.12 -33.82 -102.66
C LYS A 273 35.27 -34.11 -101.41
N GLU A 274 35.86 -34.62 -100.33
CA GLU A 274 35.09 -35.06 -99.16
C GLU A 274 34.89 -33.97 -98.10
N GLN A 275 35.66 -32.88 -98.12
CA GLN A 275 35.75 -31.94 -96.99
C GLN A 275 34.60 -30.90 -96.94
N ASP A 276 33.99 -30.53 -98.07
CA ASP A 276 33.04 -29.40 -98.14
C ASP A 276 31.67 -29.65 -97.47
N LEU A 277 31.24 -30.92 -97.33
CA LEU A 277 29.88 -31.25 -96.84
C LEU A 277 29.67 -31.03 -95.33
N VAL A 278 30.74 -30.90 -94.54
CA VAL A 278 30.68 -30.88 -93.07
C VAL A 278 30.24 -29.52 -92.50
N ILE A 279 30.42 -28.42 -93.26
CA ILE A 279 30.34 -27.05 -92.73
C ILE A 279 28.90 -26.55 -92.54
N ASP A 280 27.92 -26.94 -93.36
CA ASP A 280 26.58 -26.33 -93.37
C ASP A 280 25.72 -26.67 -92.12
N ILE A 281 25.97 -27.81 -91.47
CA ILE A 281 25.13 -28.33 -90.39
C ILE A 281 25.19 -27.47 -89.11
N TYR A 282 26.36 -26.91 -88.79
CA TYR A 282 26.58 -26.20 -87.51
C TYR A 282 25.86 -24.84 -87.39
N SER A 283 25.46 -24.23 -88.52
CA SER A 283 24.86 -22.89 -88.54
C SER A 283 23.48 -22.82 -87.88
N LYS A 284 22.64 -23.85 -88.09
CA LYS A 284 21.20 -23.85 -87.77
C LYS A 284 20.88 -23.98 -86.28
N ALA A 285 21.80 -24.49 -85.46
CA ALA A 285 21.56 -24.74 -84.03
C ALA A 285 21.56 -23.47 -83.16
N LYS A 286 22.34 -22.44 -83.52
CA LYS A 286 22.66 -21.31 -82.64
C LYS A 286 21.51 -20.32 -82.42
N HIS A 287 20.56 -20.23 -83.36
CA HIS A 287 19.49 -19.22 -83.34
C HIS A 287 18.38 -19.51 -82.31
N LYS A 288 18.13 -20.79 -81.97
CA LYS A 288 16.98 -21.22 -81.15
C LYS A 288 17.07 -20.83 -79.66
N ILE A 289 18.28 -20.54 -79.16
CA ILE A 289 18.54 -20.32 -77.72
C ILE A 289 18.22 -18.87 -77.27
N GLN A 290 18.26 -17.89 -78.17
CA GLN A 290 18.09 -16.46 -77.79
C GLN A 290 16.65 -16.05 -77.46
N CYS A 291 15.63 -16.74 -77.99
CA CYS A 291 14.23 -16.31 -77.84
C CYS A 291 13.64 -16.53 -76.44
N LEU A 292 14.22 -17.41 -75.61
CA LEU A 292 13.63 -17.78 -74.31
C LEU A 292 13.90 -16.78 -73.17
N ARG A 293 14.97 -15.96 -73.24
CA ARG A 293 15.31 -15.01 -72.16
C ARG A 293 14.35 -13.82 -72.03
N LYS A 294 13.79 -13.31 -73.13
CA LYS A 294 12.96 -12.08 -73.17
C LYS A 294 11.55 -12.19 -72.55
N LYS A 295 11.12 -13.36 -72.07
CA LYS A 295 9.76 -13.57 -71.54
C LYS A 295 9.63 -13.37 -70.03
N LYS A 296 10.72 -13.51 -69.24
CA LYS A 296 10.65 -13.60 -67.77
C LYS A 296 10.76 -12.27 -67.02
N GLU A 297 11.07 -11.16 -67.70
CA GLU A 297 11.31 -9.86 -67.07
C GLU A 297 10.04 -8.99 -66.93
N ARG A 298 8.92 -9.36 -67.56
CA ARG A 298 7.68 -8.54 -67.53
C ARG A 298 6.78 -8.79 -66.33
N GLU A 299 6.82 -9.99 -65.76
CA GLU A 299 5.86 -10.43 -64.71
C GLU A 299 6.16 -9.84 -63.32
N MET A 300 7.33 -9.23 -63.10
CA MET A 300 7.77 -8.75 -61.78
C MET A 300 7.43 -7.28 -61.48
N HIS A 301 6.85 -6.52 -62.43
CA HIS A 301 6.65 -5.07 -62.28
C HIS A 301 5.23 -4.67 -61.83
N GLU A 302 4.22 -5.52 -62.06
CA GLU A 302 2.80 -5.17 -61.83
C GLU A 302 2.36 -5.28 -60.36
N ALA A 303 3.10 -6.00 -59.50
CA ALA A 303 2.73 -6.24 -58.11
C ALA A 303 2.93 -5.03 -57.15
N MET A 304 3.52 -3.92 -57.62
CA MET A 304 3.93 -2.80 -56.75
C MET A 304 2.81 -1.74 -56.52
N LEU A 305 1.80 -1.68 -57.39
CA LEU A 305 0.83 -0.56 -57.40
C LEU A 305 -0.40 -0.75 -56.50
N ALA A 306 -0.67 -1.96 -55.99
CA ALA A 306 -1.91 -2.27 -55.25
C ALA A 306 -1.93 -1.82 -53.77
N ARG A 307 -1.00 -0.95 -53.33
CA ARG A 307 -0.76 -0.65 -51.89
C ARG A 307 -1.09 0.78 -51.44
N LEU A 308 -1.77 1.60 -52.27
CA LEU A 308 -1.93 3.04 -52.04
C LEU A 308 -3.36 3.61 -52.04
N GLU A 309 -4.42 2.82 -52.22
CA GLU A 309 -5.80 3.36 -52.34
C GLU A 309 -6.71 3.25 -51.10
N ILE A 310 -6.34 2.46 -50.07
CA ILE A 310 -7.25 2.18 -48.93
C ILE A 310 -7.20 3.27 -47.83
N ALA A 311 -6.38 4.32 -47.99
CA ALA A 311 -6.07 5.31 -46.95
C ALA A 311 -6.64 6.73 -47.16
N SER A 312 -7.68 6.93 -48.00
CA SER A 312 -8.09 8.26 -48.49
C SER A 312 -9.51 8.74 -48.20
N LYS A 313 -10.29 8.05 -47.34
CA LYS A 313 -11.58 8.54 -46.81
C LYS A 313 -11.72 8.18 -45.32
N LYS A 314 -11.68 9.05 -44.29
CA LYS A 314 -11.91 10.51 -44.16
C LYS A 314 -13.23 10.97 -44.79
N LEU A 315 -14.10 11.74 -44.14
CA LEU A 315 -14.18 12.36 -42.80
C LEU A 315 -15.67 12.75 -42.59
N VAL A 316 -16.08 13.00 -41.34
CA VAL A 316 -17.03 14.07 -40.94
C VAL A 316 -18.31 14.26 -41.77
N SER A 317 -19.42 13.70 -41.28
CA SER A 317 -20.79 14.27 -41.17
C SER A 317 -21.75 13.09 -40.84
N ASP A 318 -22.62 13.07 -39.82
CA ASP A 318 -23.19 14.16 -39.03
C ASP A 318 -23.41 13.79 -37.56
N ALA A 319 -23.06 14.72 -36.67
CA ALA A 319 -23.33 14.64 -35.23
C ALA A 319 -24.32 15.75 -34.83
N LYS A 320 -25.47 15.83 -35.53
CA LYS A 320 -26.42 16.96 -35.41
C LYS A 320 -27.92 16.62 -35.46
N GLU A 321 -28.34 15.44 -34.99
CA GLU A 321 -29.77 15.15 -34.73
C GLU A 321 -30.03 14.76 -33.26
N LYS A 322 -29.83 15.75 -32.38
CA LYS A 322 -30.42 15.82 -31.04
C LYS A 322 -31.00 17.24 -30.87
N ALA A 323 -32.23 17.34 -30.33
CA ALA A 323 -32.87 18.53 -29.70
C ALA A 323 -34.16 19.13 -30.32
N GLU A 324 -35.13 18.35 -30.81
CA GLU A 324 -36.45 18.89 -31.27
C GLU A 324 -37.71 18.11 -30.81
N ASN A 325 -37.77 17.57 -29.57
CA ASN A 325 -38.94 16.75 -29.15
C ASN A 325 -39.42 16.90 -27.68
N GLU A 326 -39.28 18.07 -27.04
CA GLU A 326 -39.71 18.26 -25.63
C GLU A 326 -40.78 19.36 -25.36
N GLU A 327 -41.16 20.21 -26.32
CA GLU A 327 -42.16 21.28 -26.08
C GLU A 327 -43.53 21.06 -26.76
N ARG A 328 -44.39 20.18 -26.23
CA ARG A 328 -45.75 20.00 -26.80
C ARG A 328 -46.93 19.67 -25.88
N ILE A 329 -46.76 19.62 -24.55
CA ILE A 329 -47.79 19.07 -23.62
C ILE A 329 -48.46 20.14 -22.70
N LEU A 330 -48.21 21.44 -22.93
CA LEU A 330 -48.51 22.50 -21.95
C LEU A 330 -49.67 23.48 -22.31
N ARG A 331 -50.79 23.03 -22.92
CA ARG A 331 -51.95 23.90 -23.27
C ARG A 331 -53.36 23.24 -23.21
N LYS A 332 -53.91 22.99 -22.02
CA LYS A 332 -55.36 22.66 -21.81
C LYS A 332 -55.87 23.12 -20.43
N ALA A 333 -56.27 24.40 -20.27
CA ALA A 333 -56.60 24.94 -18.93
C ALA A 333 -57.61 26.12 -18.84
N VAL A 334 -58.49 26.38 -19.84
CA VAL A 334 -59.35 27.60 -19.83
C VAL A 334 -60.75 27.33 -20.44
N ALA A 335 -61.74 26.84 -19.67
CA ALA A 335 -63.09 26.58 -20.22
C ALA A 335 -64.33 26.54 -19.25
N GLU A 336 -64.23 26.77 -17.93
CA GLU A 336 -65.33 26.48 -16.98
C GLU A 336 -65.70 27.65 -16.03
N LYS A 337 -66.37 28.74 -16.50
CA LYS A 337 -66.58 29.94 -15.63
C LYS A 337 -67.90 30.75 -15.69
N ASP A 338 -68.87 30.51 -16.60
CA ASP A 338 -69.91 31.53 -16.92
C ASP A 338 -71.41 31.11 -16.82
N GLN A 339 -72.00 30.79 -15.65
CA GLN A 339 -73.45 30.36 -15.57
C GLN A 339 -74.38 30.79 -14.38
N GLU A 340 -74.05 31.68 -13.42
CA GLU A 340 -74.78 31.73 -12.11
C GLU A 340 -75.82 32.85 -11.74
N GLU A 341 -76.12 33.91 -12.53
CA GLU A 341 -76.65 35.18 -11.93
C GLU A 341 -78.18 35.53 -11.85
N ILE A 342 -79.16 34.75 -12.35
CA ILE A 342 -80.45 35.37 -12.83
C ILE A 342 -81.68 35.50 -11.85
N ALA A 343 -81.77 34.90 -10.65
CA ALA A 343 -83.09 34.55 -10.04
C ALA A 343 -83.57 35.22 -8.71
N LYS A 344 -83.94 36.53 -8.60
CA LYS A 344 -84.09 37.17 -7.25
C LYS A 344 -85.16 38.23 -6.83
N LEU A 345 -86.16 38.66 -7.61
CA LEU A 345 -86.72 40.03 -7.38
C LEU A 345 -88.01 40.30 -6.56
N GLU A 346 -89.07 39.48 -6.62
CA GLU A 346 -90.43 40.05 -6.86
C GLU A 346 -91.28 40.59 -5.68
N ALA A 347 -91.77 39.75 -4.75
CA ALA A 347 -93.05 40.00 -4.03
C ALA A 347 -92.98 40.86 -2.73
N LYS A 348 -93.93 41.79 -2.48
CA LYS A 348 -93.92 42.64 -1.24
C LYS A 348 -95.17 43.40 -0.68
N GLU A 349 -96.37 43.48 -1.28
CA GLU A 349 -97.23 44.70 -1.08
C GLU A 349 -98.50 44.72 -0.16
N ALA A 350 -99.13 43.61 0.26
CA ALA A 350 -100.61 43.60 0.49
C ALA A 350 -101.25 44.07 1.83
N GLN A 351 -100.56 44.70 2.81
CA GLN A 351 -100.89 44.48 4.25
C GLN A 351 -101.65 45.55 5.09
N ARG A 352 -102.30 46.61 4.53
CA ARG A 352 -102.42 47.91 5.26
C ARG A 352 -103.70 48.36 6.02
N GLN A 353 -104.90 47.78 5.88
CA GLN A 353 -106.14 48.57 6.15
C GLN A 353 -106.94 48.38 7.46
N GLN A 354 -106.75 47.33 8.27
CA GLN A 354 -107.62 47.09 9.47
C GLN A 354 -107.47 48.10 10.64
N LEU A 355 -106.52 49.04 10.56
CA LEU A 355 -105.84 49.68 11.71
C LEU A 355 -106.51 50.94 12.32
N ILE A 356 -107.82 51.15 12.13
CA ILE A 356 -108.45 52.47 12.43
C ILE A 356 -109.49 52.44 13.56
N LYS A 357 -110.31 51.40 13.70
CA LYS A 357 -111.46 51.42 14.64
C LYS A 357 -111.08 51.16 16.10
N ASP A 358 -110.07 50.32 16.35
CA ASP A 358 -109.57 50.01 17.70
C ASP A 358 -109.13 51.29 18.47
N ARG A 359 -108.76 52.34 17.72
CA ARG A 359 -108.11 53.57 18.16
C ARG A 359 -108.87 54.40 19.20
N HIS A 360 -110.20 54.31 19.27
CA HIS A 360 -111.00 55.23 20.11
C HIS A 360 -111.36 54.68 21.50
N GLU A 361 -111.71 53.40 21.64
CA GLU A 361 -111.95 52.80 22.96
C GLU A 361 -110.63 52.60 23.73
N ASP A 362 -109.55 52.32 22.99
CA ASP A 362 -108.20 52.35 23.54
C ASP A 362 -107.93 53.66 24.25
N ARG A 363 -108.35 54.82 23.71
CA ARG A 363 -108.03 56.14 24.26
C ARG A 363 -108.56 56.38 25.68
N ARG A 364 -109.65 55.72 26.10
CA ARG A 364 -110.18 55.85 27.47
C ARG A 364 -109.49 54.90 28.45
N ARG A 365 -109.30 53.64 28.05
CA ARG A 365 -108.44 52.69 28.78
C ARG A 365 -106.98 53.16 28.84
N PHE A 366 -106.54 53.98 27.90
CA PHE A 366 -105.21 54.56 27.81
C PHE A 366 -104.96 55.59 28.91
N LEU A 367 -105.94 56.43 29.28
CA LEU A 367 -105.74 57.45 30.31
C LEU A 367 -105.64 56.86 31.73
N GLN A 368 -106.46 55.87 32.07
CA GLN A 368 -106.31 55.14 33.35
C GLN A 368 -105.07 54.24 33.37
N ARG A 369 -104.69 53.67 32.21
CA ARG A 369 -103.37 53.04 32.06
C ARG A 369 -102.26 54.06 32.26
N GLU A 370 -102.33 55.28 31.71
CA GLU A 370 -101.30 56.32 31.86
C GLU A 370 -101.01 56.68 33.31
N GLU A 371 -102.02 56.86 34.18
CA GLU A 371 -101.77 57.21 35.58
C GLU A 371 -101.11 56.06 36.36
N ASN A 372 -101.62 54.84 36.22
CA ASN A 372 -101.00 53.66 36.84
C ASN A 372 -99.61 53.37 36.24
N LEU A 373 -99.44 53.55 34.92
CA LEU A 373 -98.15 53.46 34.24
C LEU A 373 -97.18 54.52 34.76
N ARG A 374 -97.60 55.76 35.00
CA ARG A 374 -96.72 56.80 35.58
C ARG A 374 -96.26 56.42 36.99
N PHE A 375 -97.15 55.92 37.84
CA PHE A 375 -96.79 55.45 39.18
C PHE A 375 -95.82 54.26 39.11
N GLU A 376 -96.17 53.22 38.35
CA GLU A 376 -95.30 52.08 38.11
C GLU A 376 -93.99 52.49 37.43
N GLU A 377 -93.98 53.49 36.55
CA GLU A 377 -92.79 54.03 35.91
C GLU A 377 -91.89 54.72 36.91
N GLU A 378 -92.43 55.50 37.85
CA GLU A 378 -91.62 56.13 38.90
C GLU A 378 -91.00 55.09 39.83
N GLU A 379 -91.73 54.03 40.18
CA GLU A 379 -91.20 52.92 40.96
C GLU A 379 -90.18 52.10 40.17
N LYS A 380 -90.45 51.79 38.90
CA LYS A 380 -89.50 51.16 37.96
C LYS A 380 -88.27 52.04 37.73
N LYS A 381 -88.40 53.38 37.67
CA LYS A 381 -87.28 54.33 37.57
C LYS A 381 -86.42 54.28 38.84
N LYS A 382 -87.03 54.29 40.03
CA LYS A 382 -86.32 54.13 41.32
C LYS A 382 -85.59 52.78 41.39
N TRP A 383 -86.26 51.68 41.07
CA TRP A 383 -85.68 50.33 41.06
C TRP A 383 -84.57 50.15 40.02
N ALA A 384 -84.79 50.65 38.79
CA ALA A 384 -83.80 50.65 37.73
C ALA A 384 -82.59 51.56 38.08
N MET A 385 -82.79 52.65 38.82
CA MET A 385 -81.70 53.49 39.30
C MET A 385 -80.85 52.77 40.35
N VAL A 386 -81.48 52.11 41.34
CA VAL A 386 -80.78 51.27 42.34
C VAL A 386 -80.02 50.13 41.66
N ASN A 387 -80.63 49.45 40.68
CA ASN A 387 -79.97 48.38 39.94
C ASN A 387 -78.89 48.91 38.98
N ARG A 388 -79.01 50.12 38.42
CA ARG A 388 -77.91 50.77 37.69
C ARG A 388 -76.72 51.02 38.62
N PHE A 389 -76.92 51.53 39.83
CA PHE A 389 -75.82 51.69 40.79
C PHE A 389 -75.16 50.35 41.14
N LYS A 390 -75.94 49.33 41.53
CA LYS A 390 -75.42 47.97 41.80
C LYS A 390 -74.68 47.37 40.59
N ASN A 391 -75.24 47.48 39.39
CA ASN A 391 -74.59 46.98 38.18
C ASN A 391 -73.33 47.78 37.85
N THR A 392 -73.30 49.10 38.09
CA THR A 392 -72.10 49.93 37.88
C THR A 392 -70.98 49.52 38.84
N GLU A 393 -71.29 49.25 40.11
CA GLU A 393 -70.32 48.71 41.07
C GLU A 393 -69.79 47.32 40.67
N VAL A 394 -70.68 46.42 40.23
CA VAL A 394 -70.31 45.07 39.78
C VAL A 394 -69.47 45.13 38.49
N ILE A 395 -69.85 45.98 37.53
CA ILE A 395 -69.10 46.19 36.28
C ILE A 395 -67.74 46.83 36.58
N ALA A 396 -67.67 47.83 37.46
CA ALA A 396 -66.40 48.46 37.84
C ALA A 396 -65.44 47.47 38.50
N LYS A 397 -65.92 46.61 39.39
CA LYS A 397 -65.13 45.51 39.97
C LYS A 397 -64.69 44.50 38.90
N TYR A 398 -65.59 44.07 38.02
CA TYR A 398 -65.27 43.16 36.93
C TYR A 398 -64.23 43.76 35.95
N GLU A 399 -64.31 45.06 35.65
CA GLU A 399 -63.31 45.76 34.84
C GLU A 399 -61.96 45.89 35.54
N GLN A 400 -61.94 46.11 36.86
CA GLN A 400 -60.71 46.09 37.66
C GLN A 400 -60.08 44.69 37.64
N ASP A 401 -60.85 43.64 37.95
CA ASP A 401 -60.41 42.24 37.90
C ASP A 401 -59.88 41.86 36.50
N LYS A 402 -60.55 42.33 35.44
CA LYS A 402 -60.13 42.09 34.05
C LYS A 402 -58.83 42.81 33.71
N LYS A 403 -58.64 44.05 34.18
CA LYS A 403 -57.38 44.81 34.03
C LYS A 403 -56.25 44.14 34.81
N GLU A 404 -56.51 43.66 36.02
CA GLU A 404 -55.52 42.93 36.82
C GLU A 404 -55.11 41.61 36.18
N LYS A 405 -56.06 40.82 35.64
CA LYS A 405 -55.77 39.58 34.93
C LYS A 405 -54.95 39.83 33.67
N ALA A 406 -55.37 40.77 32.83
CA ALA A 406 -54.60 41.16 31.65
C ALA A 406 -53.19 41.68 32.01
N TRP A 407 -53.04 42.40 33.12
CA TRP A 407 -51.73 42.83 33.61
C TRP A 407 -50.86 41.65 34.08
N LYS A 408 -51.43 40.68 34.82
CA LYS A 408 -50.74 39.46 35.23
C LYS A 408 -50.28 38.64 34.02
N GLU A 409 -51.16 38.42 33.05
CA GLU A 409 -50.86 37.75 31.77
C GLU A 409 -49.72 38.47 31.01
N ILE A 410 -49.74 39.81 30.92
CA ILE A 410 -48.65 40.60 30.29
C ILE A 410 -47.32 40.45 31.06
N VAL A 411 -47.36 40.40 32.39
CA VAL A 411 -46.14 40.24 33.22
C VAL A 411 -45.59 38.82 33.10
N GLU A 412 -46.44 37.79 33.07
CA GLU A 412 -46.05 36.39 32.87
C GLU A 412 -45.46 36.18 31.47
N TYR A 413 -46.15 36.63 30.42
CA TYR A 413 -45.63 36.57 29.05
C TYR A 413 -44.30 37.33 28.88
N ARG A 414 -44.11 38.46 29.58
CA ARG A 414 -42.81 39.15 29.60
C ARG A 414 -41.71 38.33 30.25
N LYS A 415 -42.00 37.59 31.34
CA LYS A 415 -41.02 36.69 31.98
C LYS A 415 -40.63 35.55 31.04
N GLU A 416 -41.61 34.87 30.44
CA GLU A 416 -41.37 33.82 29.44
C GLU A 416 -40.50 34.33 28.29
N LEU A 417 -40.75 35.55 27.81
CA LEU A 417 -39.97 36.17 26.74
C LEU A 417 -38.53 36.51 27.19
N PHE A 418 -38.32 36.96 28.44
CA PHE A 418 -36.98 37.14 29.00
C PHE A 418 -36.23 35.82 29.18
N GLU A 419 -36.91 34.76 29.62
CA GLU A 419 -36.35 33.41 29.75
C GLU A 419 -35.94 32.86 28.37
N GLN A 420 -36.81 32.95 27.36
CA GLN A 420 -36.47 32.57 25.98
C GLN A 420 -35.33 33.39 25.36
N MET A 421 -35.17 34.67 25.74
CA MET A 421 -34.02 35.47 25.31
C MET A 421 -32.73 35.01 26.02
N ALA A 422 -32.78 34.73 27.31
CA ALA A 422 -31.65 34.22 28.08
C ALA A 422 -31.18 32.83 27.57
N GLU A 423 -32.12 31.91 27.31
CA GLU A 423 -31.83 30.60 26.70
C GLU A 423 -31.15 30.75 25.33
N LYS A 424 -31.66 31.62 24.46
CA LYS A 424 -31.06 31.90 23.14
C LYS A 424 -29.69 32.58 23.24
N GLU A 425 -29.44 33.39 24.26
CA GLU A 425 -28.10 33.92 24.52
C GLU A 425 -27.14 32.85 25.03
N GLU A 426 -27.58 31.97 25.93
CA GLU A 426 -26.77 30.83 26.37
C GLU A 426 -26.45 29.88 25.22
N GLU A 427 -27.43 29.55 24.38
CA GLU A 427 -27.26 28.69 23.22
C GLU A 427 -26.23 29.30 22.24
N LYS A 428 -26.35 30.60 21.92
CA LYS A 428 -25.34 31.31 21.14
C LYS A 428 -23.95 31.24 21.77
N ARG A 429 -23.83 31.48 23.08
CA ARG A 429 -22.55 31.39 23.81
C ARG A 429 -21.99 29.95 23.84
N LYS A 430 -22.84 28.92 23.88
CA LYS A 430 -22.43 27.51 23.78
C LYS A 430 -21.89 27.21 22.38
N VAL A 431 -22.63 27.55 21.33
CA VAL A 431 -22.20 27.39 19.93
C VAL A 431 -20.92 28.18 19.62
N GLU A 432 -20.77 29.38 20.16
CA GLU A 432 -19.55 30.19 19.99
C GLU A 432 -18.34 29.56 20.70
N LYS A 433 -18.51 29.07 21.94
CA LYS A 433 -17.48 28.29 22.64
C LYS A 433 -17.12 27.00 21.94
N GLU A 434 -18.10 26.28 21.38
CA GLU A 434 -17.88 25.05 20.61
C GLU A 434 -17.09 25.31 19.33
N LYS A 435 -17.37 26.42 18.62
CA LYS A 435 -16.57 26.87 17.46
C LYS A 435 -15.14 27.21 17.84
N ILE A 436 -14.94 28.01 18.89
CA ILE A 436 -13.60 28.35 19.39
C ILE A 436 -12.84 27.08 19.78
N ALA A 437 -13.47 26.17 20.53
CA ALA A 437 -12.86 24.90 20.92
C ALA A 437 -12.56 24.00 19.71
N TYR A 438 -13.39 24.02 18.67
CA TYR A 438 -13.13 23.28 17.43
C TYR A 438 -11.92 23.86 16.68
N GLU A 439 -11.85 25.19 16.54
CA GLU A 439 -10.71 25.90 15.93
C GLU A 439 -9.41 25.67 16.72
N GLU A 440 -9.45 25.74 18.06
CA GLU A 440 -8.32 25.42 18.94
C GLU A 440 -7.85 23.97 18.78
N ASN A 441 -8.78 23.01 18.70
CA ASN A 441 -8.46 21.60 18.48
C ASN A 441 -7.84 21.33 17.10
N ASP A 442 -8.33 22.01 16.05
CA ASP A 442 -7.77 21.85 14.71
C ASP A 442 -6.40 22.51 14.57
N VAL A 443 -6.18 23.68 15.20
CA VAL A 443 -4.85 24.28 15.34
C VAL A 443 -3.92 23.35 16.13
N ALA A 444 -4.38 22.70 17.20
CA ALA A 444 -3.60 21.73 17.96
C ALA A 444 -3.20 20.50 17.10
N LYS A 445 -4.13 19.96 16.31
CA LYS A 445 -3.84 18.85 15.38
C LYS A 445 -2.79 19.23 14.34
N ILE A 446 -2.91 20.41 13.72
CA ILE A 446 -1.93 20.90 12.74
C ILE A 446 -0.53 21.01 13.38
N ASN A 447 -0.44 21.58 14.59
CA ASN A 447 0.83 21.66 15.32
C ASN A 447 1.41 20.27 15.66
N ASP A 448 0.58 19.29 16.00
CA ASP A 448 1.03 17.92 16.27
C ASP A 448 1.41 17.16 15.00
N GLU A 449 0.77 17.42 13.85
CA GLU A 449 1.19 16.93 12.54
C GLU A 449 2.53 17.54 12.11
N ASP A 450 2.71 18.86 12.24
CA ASP A 450 3.99 19.55 12.01
C ASP A 450 5.10 18.96 12.91
N ARG A 451 4.85 18.75 14.20
CA ARG A 451 5.80 18.10 15.12
C ARG A 451 6.18 16.70 14.70
N ARG A 452 5.19 15.86 14.33
CA ARG A 452 5.44 14.49 13.82
C ARG A 452 6.21 14.51 12.51
N PHE A 453 6.00 15.51 11.65
CA PHE A 453 6.75 15.68 10.41
C PHE A 453 8.19 16.05 10.68
N PHE A 454 8.45 17.05 11.53
CA PHE A 454 9.83 17.45 11.84
C PHE A 454 10.59 16.35 12.61
N ALA A 455 9.96 15.64 13.53
CA ALA A 455 10.59 14.49 14.20
C ALA A 455 10.99 13.37 13.21
N TYR A 456 10.12 13.04 12.25
CA TYR A 456 10.46 12.06 11.19
C TYR A 456 11.49 12.60 10.19
N ALA A 457 11.50 13.91 9.93
CA ALA A 457 12.52 14.57 9.12
C ALA A 457 13.90 14.57 9.80
N GLU A 458 13.95 14.74 11.12
CA GLU A 458 15.17 14.59 11.91
C GLU A 458 15.66 13.13 11.91
N GLU A 459 14.78 12.14 12.11
CA GLU A 459 15.10 10.70 11.95
C GLU A 459 15.71 10.40 10.56
N CYS A 460 15.14 10.95 9.47
CA CYS A 460 15.70 10.80 8.12
C CYS A 460 17.06 11.51 7.94
N LEU A 461 17.23 12.73 8.47
CA LEU A 461 18.48 13.49 8.37
C LEU A 461 19.62 12.83 9.15
N GLU A 462 19.35 12.35 10.37
CA GLU A 462 20.33 11.62 11.17
C GLU A 462 20.74 10.32 10.48
N TYR A 463 19.78 9.56 9.95
CA TYR A 463 20.06 8.33 9.19
C TYR A 463 20.96 8.60 7.97
N ALA A 464 20.69 9.67 7.21
CA ALA A 464 21.52 10.08 6.08
C ALA A 464 22.93 10.51 6.52
N ARG A 465 23.04 11.36 7.55
CA ARG A 465 24.32 11.85 8.10
C ARG A 465 25.19 10.73 8.65
N ASN A 466 24.61 9.82 9.44
CA ASN A 466 25.32 8.68 10.01
C ASN A 466 25.91 7.75 8.94
N ARG A 467 25.29 7.70 7.76
CA ARG A 467 25.77 6.95 6.58
C ARG A 467 26.59 7.79 5.60
N ARG A 468 26.95 9.03 5.94
CA ARG A 468 27.69 10.01 5.11
C ARG A 468 27.06 10.25 3.73
N ARG A 469 25.72 10.26 3.66
CA ARG A 469 24.95 10.52 2.44
C ARG A 469 24.66 12.01 2.28
N ASP A 470 24.41 12.45 1.05
CA ASP A 470 23.91 13.80 0.80
C ASP A 470 22.53 14.01 1.45
N THR A 471 22.38 15.10 2.18
CA THR A 471 21.14 15.50 2.86
C THR A 471 20.28 16.46 2.04
N SER A 472 20.80 17.01 0.93
CA SER A 472 20.12 18.05 0.14
C SER A 472 18.74 17.64 -0.39
N PHE A 473 18.53 16.35 -0.67
CA PHE A 473 17.24 15.79 -1.06
C PHE A 473 16.22 15.90 0.07
N VAL A 474 16.60 15.53 1.30
CA VAL A 474 15.74 15.56 2.49
C VAL A 474 15.46 17.01 2.91
N GLU A 475 16.49 17.86 2.92
CA GLU A 475 16.35 19.29 3.25
C GLU A 475 15.44 20.06 2.29
N ARG A 476 15.41 19.67 1.00
CA ARG A 476 14.49 20.21 0.00
C ARG A 476 13.03 19.86 0.31
N VAL A 477 12.71 18.63 0.70
CA VAL A 477 11.34 18.25 1.09
C VAL A 477 10.91 18.99 2.36
N ILE A 478 11.81 19.17 3.34
CA ILE A 478 11.55 19.98 4.54
C ILE A 478 11.23 21.43 4.15
N ARG A 479 11.92 21.98 3.13
CA ARG A 479 11.67 23.33 2.60
C ARG A 479 10.31 23.44 1.93
N GLU A 480 9.96 22.48 1.09
CA GLU A 480 8.66 22.41 0.40
C GLU A 480 7.49 22.29 1.40
N TYR A 481 7.65 21.48 2.45
CA TYR A 481 6.67 21.36 3.55
C TYR A 481 6.46 22.71 4.28
N LYS A 482 7.55 23.37 4.69
CA LYS A 482 7.47 24.69 5.34
C LYS A 482 6.81 25.74 4.45
N GLN A 483 7.08 25.70 3.14
CA GLN A 483 6.45 26.60 2.18
C GLN A 483 4.94 26.32 2.02
N PHE A 484 4.53 25.05 1.99
CA PHE A 484 3.13 24.65 1.87
C PHE A 484 2.32 25.02 3.13
N ASN A 485 2.85 24.73 4.33
CA ASN A 485 2.22 25.06 5.62
C ASN A 485 2.45 26.53 6.06
N LYS A 486 3.09 27.37 5.24
CA LYS A 486 3.44 28.78 5.53
C LYS A 486 4.23 28.98 6.83
N LEU A 487 5.00 27.97 7.23
CA LEU A 487 5.82 28.00 8.45
C LEU A 487 7.03 28.93 8.28
N PRO A 488 7.52 29.56 9.38
CA PRO A 488 8.66 30.45 9.33
C PRO A 488 9.91 29.73 8.79
N MET A 489 10.37 30.19 7.64
CA MET A 489 11.59 29.73 7.00
C MET A 489 12.81 30.40 7.64
N PRO A 490 13.84 29.65 8.07
CA PRO A 490 15.11 30.26 8.40
C PRO A 490 15.66 30.95 7.14
N ILE A 491 16.10 32.20 7.28
CA ILE A 491 16.64 32.99 6.16
C ILE A 491 18.00 32.38 5.78
N VAL A 492 17.98 31.41 4.88
CA VAL A 492 19.18 30.90 4.23
C VAL A 492 19.71 32.03 3.36
N LYS A 493 20.75 32.72 3.86
CA LYS A 493 21.58 33.59 3.03
C LYS A 493 22.20 32.69 1.95
N ILE A 494 21.63 32.74 0.74
CA ILE A 494 22.24 32.13 -0.43
C ILE A 494 23.50 32.95 -0.72
N CYS A 495 24.65 32.45 -0.28
CA CYS A 495 25.94 33.06 -0.61
C CYS A 495 26.10 33.06 -2.13
N LYS A 496 26.24 34.26 -2.70
CA LYS A 496 26.48 34.47 -4.14
C LYS A 496 27.95 34.25 -4.48
N ASP A 497 28.49 33.08 -4.12
CA ASP A 497 29.90 32.73 -4.36
C ASP A 497 30.04 31.92 -5.66
N ILE A 498 29.38 32.41 -6.73
CA ILE A 498 29.58 31.97 -8.11
C ILE A 498 29.65 33.24 -8.97
N ASN A 499 30.86 33.81 -9.10
CA ASN A 499 31.40 34.58 -10.24
C ASN A 499 32.57 35.50 -9.82
N SER A 500 33.70 34.91 -9.40
CA SER A 500 34.94 35.68 -9.20
C SER A 500 36.22 34.85 -9.28
N ASN A 501 36.37 33.98 -10.28
CA ASN A 501 37.67 33.33 -10.51
C ASN A 501 37.96 32.94 -11.98
N ASP A 502 37.59 33.81 -12.92
CA ASP A 502 37.79 33.55 -14.36
C ASP A 502 38.34 34.79 -15.11
N LYS A 503 39.34 35.46 -14.52
CA LYS A 503 40.11 36.57 -15.12
C LYS A 503 41.56 36.69 -14.60
N SER A 504 42.37 35.63 -14.66
CA SER A 504 43.83 35.77 -14.40
C SER A 504 44.72 34.66 -14.98
N GLN A 505 44.56 34.28 -16.24
CA GLN A 505 45.65 33.65 -17.01
C GLN A 505 45.72 34.25 -18.42
N ASN A 506 46.42 35.38 -18.52
CA ASN A 506 46.89 35.92 -19.80
C ASN A 506 48.10 36.84 -19.55
N LYS A 507 49.27 36.22 -19.35
CA LYS A 507 50.61 36.80 -19.51
C LYS A 507 51.67 35.71 -19.44
#